data_AF-A0A9D8ABB9-F1
#
_entry.id   AF-A0A9D8ABB9-F1
#
_cell.length_a   1.000
_cell.length_b   1.000
_cell.length_c   1.000
_cell.angle_alpha   90.00
_cell.angle_beta   90.00
_cell.angle_gamma   90.00
#
_symmetry.space_group_name_H-M   'P 1'
#
loop_
_entity.id
_entity.type
_entity.pdbx_description
1 polymer ?
#
loop_
_entity_poly.entity_id
_entity_poly.type
_entity_poly.pdbx_seq_one_letter_code
_entity_poly.pdbx_strand_id
1 'polypeptide(L)'
;MLESITEFELFDQGILYFNANQYKQAHREWEHLWKIIGNHPRRHGLKVFLQLTGIYQNIQLEKWDAVRYGIRIARQRLSENIVMLKALVEVDNIDRFLSVYKDKNISLKAFDELRIQRKGGRVHKDLGTK
;
A
#
# COMPACT_ATOMS: atom_id res chain seq x y z
N MET A 1 10.42 -5.61 -7.09
CA MET A 1 9.10 -5.99 -6.53
C MET A 1 8.21 -6.55 -7.62
N LEU A 2 8.00 -5.77 -8.68
CA LEU A 2 7.12 -6.08 -9.80
C LEU A 2 7.99 -6.47 -11.00
N GLU A 3 7.59 -7.50 -11.72
CA GLU A 3 8.41 -8.15 -12.77
C GLU A 3 7.68 -8.28 -14.12
N SER A 4 6.36 -8.08 -14.17
CA SER A 4 5.56 -8.18 -15.39
C SER A 4 4.61 -6.99 -15.57
N ILE A 5 4.16 -6.77 -16.80
CA ILE A 5 3.18 -5.71 -17.13
C ILE A 5 1.92 -5.85 -16.26
N THR A 6 1.36 -7.06 -16.17
CA THR A 6 0.18 -7.34 -15.34
C THR A 6 0.42 -6.99 -13.86
N GLU A 7 1.62 -7.26 -13.33
CA GLU A 7 1.94 -6.89 -11.95
C GLU A 7 2.01 -5.37 -11.74
N PHE A 8 2.53 -4.63 -12.72
CA PHE A 8 2.51 -3.17 -12.71
C PHE A 8 1.10 -2.61 -12.79
N GLU A 9 0.28 -3.12 -13.71
CA GLU A 9 -1.11 -2.69 -13.89
C GLU A 9 -1.93 -2.88 -12.62
N LEU A 10 -1.86 -4.05 -11.99
CA LEU A 10 -2.58 -4.31 -10.74
C LEU A 10 -2.09 -3.43 -9.59
N PHE A 11 -0.77 -3.21 -9.51
CA PHE A 11 -0.20 -2.35 -8.48
C PHE A 11 -0.68 -0.90 -8.63
N ASP A 12 -0.59 -0.37 -9.84
CA ASP A 12 -0.94 1.01 -10.16
C ASP A 12 -2.46 1.22 -10.06
N GLN A 13 -3.28 0.24 -10.47
CA GLN A 13 -4.73 0.26 -10.27
C GLN A 13 -5.11 0.29 -8.79
N GLY A 14 -4.40 -0.46 -7.95
CA GLY A 14 -4.58 -0.40 -6.50
C GLY A 14 -4.29 0.99 -5.94
N ILE A 15 -3.24 1.68 -6.44
CA ILE A 15 -2.94 3.07 -6.07
C ILE A 15 -4.06 4.02 -6.51
N LEU A 16 -4.56 3.89 -7.74
CA LEU A 16 -5.66 4.71 -8.26
C LEU A 16 -6.91 4.56 -7.38
N TYR A 17 -7.30 3.33 -7.05
CA TYR A 17 -8.43 3.08 -6.16
C TYR A 17 -8.19 3.62 -4.75
N PHE A 18 -7.00 3.44 -4.19
CA PHE A 18 -6.68 3.96 -2.86
C PHE A 18 -6.81 5.49 -2.82
N ASN A 19 -6.25 6.18 -3.81
CA ASN A 19 -6.31 7.64 -3.93
C ASN A 19 -7.70 8.16 -4.33
N ALA A 20 -8.62 7.28 -4.72
CA ALA A 20 -10.04 7.60 -4.92
C ALA A 20 -10.91 7.21 -3.69
N ASN A 21 -10.30 6.87 -2.55
CA ASN A 21 -10.94 6.38 -1.33
C ASN A 21 -11.75 5.06 -1.54
N GLN A 22 -11.46 4.33 -2.61
CA GLN A 22 -12.07 3.05 -2.95
C GLN A 22 -11.27 1.89 -2.33
N TYR A 23 -11.16 1.87 -1.00
CA TYR A 23 -10.24 0.99 -0.27
C TYR A 23 -10.51 -0.50 -0.44
N LYS A 24 -11.78 -0.90 -0.64
CA LYS A 24 -12.14 -2.31 -0.89
C LYS A 24 -11.60 -2.76 -2.25
N GLN A 25 -11.67 -1.90 -3.26
CA GLN A 25 -11.15 -2.14 -4.60
C GLN A 25 -9.62 -2.17 -4.56
N ALA A 26 -8.99 -1.19 -3.90
CA ALA A 26 -7.53 -1.18 -3.71
C ALA A 26 -7.02 -2.47 -3.03
N HIS A 27 -7.71 -2.92 -1.98
CA HIS A 27 -7.40 -4.18 -1.30
C HIS A 27 -7.46 -5.37 -2.27
N ARG A 28 -8.52 -5.47 -3.07
CA ARG A 28 -8.71 -6.56 -4.03
C ARG A 28 -7.59 -6.61 -5.06
N GLU A 29 -7.20 -5.48 -5.64
CA GLU A 29 -6.12 -5.44 -6.64
C GLU A 29 -4.78 -5.88 -6.03
N TRP A 30 -4.43 -5.35 -4.85
CA TRP A 30 -3.19 -5.73 -4.18
C TRP A 30 -3.21 -7.16 -3.64
N GLU A 31 -4.37 -7.68 -3.24
CA GLU A 31 -4.51 -9.09 -2.83
C GLU A 31 -4.38 -10.02 -4.05
N HIS A 32 -4.97 -9.63 -5.18
CA HIS A 32 -4.82 -10.36 -6.44
C HIS A 32 -3.37 -10.39 -6.90
N LEU A 33 -2.70 -9.24 -6.88
CA LEU A 33 -1.26 -9.12 -7.14
C LEU A 33 -0.44 -10.00 -6.19
N TRP A 34 -0.76 -10.00 -4.89
CA TRP A 34 -0.06 -10.83 -3.91
C TRP A 34 -0.23 -12.34 -4.19
N LYS A 35 -1.39 -12.76 -4.70
CA LYS A 35 -1.67 -14.14 -5.14
C LYS A 35 -0.90 -14.49 -6.41
N ILE A 36 -0.84 -13.60 -7.40
CA ILE A 36 -0.09 -13.79 -8.65
C ILE A 36 1.41 -13.99 -8.39
N ILE A 37 2.01 -13.16 -7.52
CA ILE A 37 3.43 -13.30 -7.17
C ILE A 37 3.71 -14.63 -6.45
N GLY A 38 2.69 -15.25 -5.84
CA GLY A 38 2.81 -16.56 -5.20
C GLY A 38 3.70 -16.52 -3.97
N ASN A 39 4.39 -17.61 -3.63
CA ASN A 39 5.24 -17.72 -2.44
C ASN A 39 6.66 -17.14 -2.65
N HIS A 40 6.76 -15.93 -3.20
CA HIS A 40 8.05 -15.28 -3.43
C HIS A 40 8.30 -14.14 -2.40
N PRO A 41 9.53 -13.98 -1.86
CA PRO A 41 9.83 -12.92 -0.88
C PRO A 41 9.46 -11.51 -1.35
N ARG A 42 9.52 -11.24 -2.67
CA ARG A 42 9.21 -9.93 -3.25
C ARG A 42 7.77 -9.46 -3.00
N ARG A 43 6.83 -10.37 -2.66
CA ARG A 43 5.45 -10.00 -2.29
C ARG A 43 5.35 -9.28 -0.94
N HIS A 44 6.37 -9.36 -0.09
CA HIS A 44 6.29 -8.82 1.27
C HIS A 44 6.07 -7.31 1.31
N GLY A 45 6.57 -6.58 0.30
CA GLY A 45 6.28 -5.14 0.15
C GLY A 45 4.80 -4.83 0.03
N LEU A 46 3.99 -5.73 -0.56
CA LEU A 46 2.54 -5.53 -0.70
C LEU A 46 1.80 -5.52 0.63
N LYS A 47 2.38 -6.13 1.68
CA LYS A 47 1.76 -6.15 3.01
C LYS A 47 1.61 -4.74 3.58
N VAL A 48 2.43 -3.76 3.19
CA VAL A 48 2.23 -2.38 3.63
C VAL A 48 0.87 -1.86 3.16
N PHE A 49 0.58 -2.02 1.87
CA PHE A 49 -0.65 -1.51 1.26
C PHE A 49 -1.89 -2.27 1.72
N LEU A 50 -1.80 -3.59 1.82
CA LEU A 50 -2.87 -4.41 2.39
C LEU A 50 -3.18 -3.99 3.83
N GLN A 51 -2.16 -3.70 4.65
CA GLN A 51 -2.38 -3.21 6.01
C GLN A 51 -3.01 -1.82 6.04
N LEU A 52 -2.66 -0.90 5.13
CA LEU A 52 -3.34 0.40 5.05
C LEU A 52 -4.86 0.23 4.83
N THR A 53 -5.28 -0.63 3.91
CA THR A 53 -6.72 -0.90 3.70
C THR A 53 -7.37 -1.58 4.91
N GLY A 54 -6.65 -2.46 5.61
CA GLY A 54 -7.11 -3.07 6.86
C GLY A 54 -7.23 -2.07 8.02
N ILE A 55 -6.33 -1.08 8.09
CA ILE A 55 -6.43 0.03 9.05
C ILE A 55 -7.71 0.81 8.78
N TYR A 56 -7.97 1.20 7.53
CA TYR A 56 -9.21 1.89 7.17
C TYR A 56 -10.46 1.13 7.61
N GLN A 57 -10.53 -0.17 7.30
CA GLN A 57 -11.66 -1.00 7.73
C GLN A 57 -11.85 -1.01 9.24
N ASN A 58 -10.77 -1.05 10.02
CA ASN A 58 -10.86 -1.02 11.48
C ASN A 58 -11.21 0.36 12.03
N ILE A 59 -10.87 1.46 11.34
CA ILE A 59 -11.38 2.80 11.66
C ILE A 59 -12.90 2.83 11.48
N GLN A 60 -13.43 2.29 10.37
CA GLN A 60 -14.88 2.23 10.13
C GLN A 60 -15.64 1.44 11.20
N LEU A 61 -14.98 0.45 11.82
CA LEU A 61 -15.54 -0.39 12.88
C LEU A 61 -15.20 0.12 14.29
N GLU A 62 -14.50 1.25 14.40
CA GLU A 62 -14.01 1.83 15.66
C GLU A 62 -13.17 0.85 16.51
N LYS A 63 -12.50 -0.11 15.86
CA LYS A 63 -11.63 -1.12 16.51
C LYS A 63 -10.23 -0.56 16.72
N TRP A 64 -10.09 0.40 17.65
CA TRP A 64 -8.85 1.18 17.81
C TRP A 64 -7.61 0.35 18.19
N ASP A 65 -7.76 -0.76 18.91
CA ASP A 65 -6.63 -1.68 19.16
C ASP A 65 -6.14 -2.35 17.87
N ALA A 66 -7.06 -2.76 16.99
CA ALA A 66 -6.72 -3.31 15.69
C ALA A 66 -6.11 -2.25 14.76
N VAL A 67 -6.57 -0.99 14.85
CA VAL A 67 -5.95 0.15 14.15
C VAL A 67 -4.50 0.34 14.59
N ARG A 68 -4.23 0.43 15.90
CA ARG A 68 -2.87 0.57 16.45
C ARG A 68 -1.97 -0.60 16.06
N TYR A 69 -2.50 -1.83 16.15
CA TYR A 69 -1.79 -3.02 15.69
C TYR A 69 -1.47 -2.93 14.19
N GLY A 70 -2.44 -2.57 13.36
CA GLY A 70 -2.27 -2.38 11.92
C GLY A 70 -1.19 -1.36 11.59
N ILE A 71 -1.17 -0.21 12.27
CA ILE A 71 -0.14 0.82 12.10
C ILE A 71 1.25 0.26 12.44
N ARG A 72 1.39 -0.43 13.58
CA ARG A 72 2.66 -1.03 13.99
C ARG A 72 3.17 -2.03 12.95
N ILE A 73 2.29 -2.91 12.44
CA ILE A 73 2.67 -3.89 11.41
C ILE A 73 3.00 -3.19 10.10
N ALA A 74 2.22 -2.20 9.66
CA ALA A 74 2.49 -1.45 8.43
C ALA A 74 3.86 -0.76 8.50
N ARG A 75 4.23 -0.14 9.63
CA ARG A 75 5.54 0.47 9.84
C ARG A 75 6.68 -0.55 9.79
N GLN A 76 6.51 -1.67 10.48
CA GLN A 76 7.49 -2.75 10.44
C GLN A 76 7.72 -3.23 8.99
N ARG A 77 6.64 -3.51 8.24
CA ARG A 77 6.74 -3.96 6.85
C ARG A 77 7.33 -2.89 5.93
N LEU A 78 7.01 -1.62 6.16
CA LEU A 78 7.57 -0.50 5.42
C LEU A 78 9.09 -0.45 5.62
N SER A 79 9.57 -0.54 6.87
CA SER A 79 11.00 -0.56 7.20
C SER A 79 11.72 -1.76 6.58
N GLU A 80 11.16 -2.97 6.71
CA GLU A 80 11.75 -4.20 6.17
C GLU A 80 11.85 -4.20 4.63
N ASN A 81 10.99 -3.44 3.95
CA ASN A 81 10.90 -3.42 2.48
C ASN A 81 11.24 -2.04 1.88
N ILE A 82 11.85 -1.16 2.66
CA ILE A 82 11.95 0.27 2.34
C ILE A 82 12.68 0.54 1.02
N VAL A 83 13.76 -0.19 0.74
CA VAL A 83 14.57 -0.03 -0.49
C VAL A 83 13.73 -0.34 -1.71
N MET A 84 13.00 -1.46 -1.68
CA MET A 84 12.15 -1.90 -2.77
C MET A 84 10.94 -0.99 -2.98
N LEU A 85 10.32 -0.52 -1.90
CA LEU A 85 9.17 0.38 -1.96
C LEU A 85 9.57 1.78 -2.45
N LYS A 86 10.74 2.28 -2.04
CA LYS A 86 11.30 3.56 -2.52
C LYS A 86 11.59 3.58 -4.02
N ALA A 87 11.69 2.43 -4.68
CA ALA A 87 11.80 2.34 -6.13
C ALA A 87 10.44 2.51 -6.84
N LEU A 88 9.33 2.32 -6.13
CA LEU A 88 7.98 2.35 -6.69
C LEU A 88 7.17 3.57 -6.28
N VAL A 89 7.24 4.00 -5.04
CA VAL A 89 6.39 5.05 -4.50
C VAL A 89 7.16 6.02 -3.61
N GLU A 90 6.63 7.22 -3.43
CA GLU A 90 7.07 8.14 -2.39
C GLU A 90 6.60 7.63 -1.03
N VAL A 91 7.52 7.03 -0.29
CA VAL A 91 7.24 6.38 1.00
C VAL A 91 7.06 7.37 2.15
N ASP A 92 7.56 8.60 2.00
CA ASP A 92 7.62 9.57 3.09
C ASP A 92 6.23 9.98 3.59
N ASN A 93 5.24 10.06 2.70
CA ASN A 93 3.85 10.35 3.07
C ASN A 93 3.24 9.21 3.91
N ILE A 94 3.54 7.96 3.54
CA ILE A 94 3.07 6.77 4.27
C ILE A 94 3.75 6.72 5.64
N ASP A 95 5.07 6.89 5.71
CA ASP A 95 5.82 6.85 6.96
C ASP A 95 5.40 7.97 7.91
N ARG A 96 5.24 9.19 7.39
CA ARG A 96 4.73 10.34 8.16
C ARG A 96 3.35 10.04 8.72
N PHE A 97 2.41 9.57 7.90
CA PHE A 97 1.06 9.23 8.33
C PHE A 97 1.09 8.20 9.47
N LEU A 98 1.79 7.08 9.28
CA LEU A 98 1.88 6.02 10.27
C LEU A 98 2.57 6.49 11.56
N SER A 99 3.53 7.42 11.47
CA SER A 99 4.22 7.99 12.62
C SER A 99 3.39 9.01 13.38
N VAL A 100 2.59 9.84 12.69
CA VAL A 100 1.67 10.80 13.31
C VAL A 100 0.58 10.09 14.11
N TYR A 101 0.07 8.98 13.59
CA TYR A 101 -1.10 8.29 14.15
C TYR A 101 -0.78 7.05 14.99
N LYS A 102 0.50 6.75 15.28
CA LYS A 102 0.88 5.57 16.09
C LYS A 102 0.14 5.46 17.43
N ASP A 103 -0.13 6.59 18.07
CA ASP A 103 -0.74 6.70 19.40
C ASP A 103 -2.00 7.58 19.39
N LYS A 104 -2.58 7.82 18.21
CA LYS A 104 -3.74 8.72 18.04
C LYS A 104 -4.85 8.03 17.28
N ASN A 105 -6.09 8.36 17.61
CA ASN A 105 -7.23 7.98 16.78
C ASN A 105 -7.18 8.73 15.45
N ILE A 106 -7.60 8.06 14.38
CA ILE A 106 -7.63 8.58 13.02
C ILE A 106 -9.09 8.75 12.63
N SER A 107 -9.49 9.94 12.19
CA SER A 107 -10.80 10.08 11.56
C SER A 107 -10.77 9.51 10.14
N LEU A 108 -11.93 9.11 9.60
CA LEU A 108 -12.02 8.69 8.20
C LEU A 108 -11.53 9.78 7.24
N LYS A 109 -11.89 11.04 7.51
CA LYS A 109 -11.41 12.20 6.74
C LYS A 109 -9.89 12.31 6.74
N ALA A 110 -9.24 12.16 7.90
CA ALA A 110 -7.79 12.21 8.00
C ALA A 110 -7.11 11.03 7.30
N PHE A 111 -7.76 9.86 7.28
CA PHE A 111 -7.27 8.72 6.49
C PHE A 111 -7.38 8.99 4.98
N ASP A 112 -8.50 9.58 4.53
CA ASP A 112 -8.74 9.94 3.12
C ASP A 112 -7.75 10.96 2.55
N GLU A 113 -7.10 11.74 3.42
CA GLU A 113 -6.03 12.67 3.03
C GLU A 113 -4.70 11.95 2.73
N LEU A 114 -4.54 10.69 3.13
CA LEU A 114 -3.37 9.89 2.76
C LEU A 114 -3.41 9.57 1.27
N ARG A 115 -2.41 10.06 0.53
CA ARG A 115 -2.21 9.76 -0.89
C ARG A 115 -0.91 9.00 -1.10
N ILE A 116 -0.98 7.97 -1.94
CA ILE A 116 0.19 7.21 -2.40
C ILE A 116 0.62 7.81 -3.74
N GLN A 117 1.83 8.36 -3.78
CA GLN A 117 2.39 8.92 -5.01
C GLN A 117 3.32 7.90 -5.67
N ARG A 118 3.04 7.58 -6.93
CA ARG A 118 3.90 6.71 -7.76
C ARG A 118 5.17 7.48 -8.13
N LYS A 119 6.34 6.85 -7.98
CA LYS A 119 7.57 7.37 -8.58
C LYS A 119 7.55 7.14 -10.08
N GLY A 120 7.66 8.24 -10.84
CA GLY A 120 7.81 8.18 -12.29
C GLY A 120 9.11 7.47 -12.65
N GLY A 121 9.00 6.22 -13.07
CA GLY A 121 10.11 5.39 -13.54
C GLY A 121 9.69 4.66 -14.80
N ARG A 122 10.54 4.73 -15.82
CA ARG A 122 10.43 4.30 -17.23
C ARG A 122 9.99 2.84 -17.50
N VAL A 123 9.33 2.13 -16.59
CA VAL A 123 9.13 0.68 -16.75
C VAL A 123 8.18 0.33 -17.90
N HIS A 124 7.18 1.17 -18.19
CA HIS A 124 6.28 0.94 -19.32
C HIS A 124 6.94 1.06 -20.70
N LYS A 125 8.10 1.71 -20.84
CA LYS A 125 8.77 1.88 -22.14
C LYS A 125 9.72 0.73 -22.51
N ASP A 126 10.20 -0.02 -21.51
CA ASP A 126 11.21 -1.07 -21.71
C ASP A 126 10.62 -2.49 -21.75
N LEU A 127 9.34 -2.66 -21.38
CA LEU A 127 8.58 -3.90 -21.57
C LEU A 127 7.91 -3.86 -22.94
N GLY A 128 8.74 -4.07 -23.98
CA GLY A 128 8.34 -3.94 -25.38
C GLY A 128 7.03 -4.64 -25.74
N THR A 129 6.23 -3.95 -26.55
CA THR A 129 5.24 -4.55 -27.45
C THR A 129 5.93 -5.68 -28.23
N LYS A 130 5.60 -6.92 -27.91
CA LYS A 130 5.70 -8.02 -28.86
C LYS A 130 4.40 -8.13 -29.63
#